data_AF-V4NNM8-F1
#
_entry.id   AF-V4NNM8-F1
#
_cell.length_a   1.000
_cell.length_b   1.000
_cell.length_c   1.000
_cell.angle_alpha   90.00
_cell.angle_beta   90.00
_cell.angle_gamma   90.00
#
_symmetry.space_group_name_H-M   'P 1'
#
loop_
_entity.id
_entity.type
_entity.pdbx_description
1 polymer ?
#
loop_
_entity_poly.entity_id
_entity_poly.type
_entity_poly.pdbx_seq_one_letter_code
_entity_poly.pdbx_strand_id
1 'polypeptide(L)'
;MIDVRAAARKTFTGRAPWTYLYLFLIPFINWAYAAVPTIPLPDHGEWTPLAIVTGLVLVVRDFAQREIGHWIFIPLMIGLAISFKMAPAEIAMASAVAFGISETIDWALFTFLKLPLSKRVFISAAVGSPIDTTVFYLMAATAIPGIFNIWAIGASILSKLVGCVIVYLLMKNREKKAALAAGA
;
A
#
# COMPACT_ATOMS: atom_id res chain seq x y z
N MET A 1 7.66 -20.86 3.99
CA MET A 1 6.34 -20.26 4.28
C MET A 1 6.18 -20.19 5.80
N ILE A 2 5.67 -19.09 6.34
CA ILE A 2 5.36 -18.99 7.78
C ILE A 2 4.10 -19.82 8.05
N ASP A 3 4.16 -20.71 9.05
CA ASP A 3 3.01 -21.48 9.54
C ASP A 3 1.96 -20.55 10.18
N VAL A 4 0.68 -20.84 9.97
CA VAL A 4 -0.48 -20.23 10.65
C VAL A 4 -0.20 -19.99 12.13
N ARG A 5 0.28 -21.01 12.85
CA ARG A 5 0.49 -20.94 14.30
C ARG A 5 1.60 -19.96 14.65
N ALA A 6 2.64 -19.88 13.83
CA ALA A 6 3.74 -18.94 14.02
C ALA A 6 3.32 -17.50 13.71
N ALA A 7 2.56 -17.30 12.61
CA ALA A 7 1.99 -16.00 12.27
C ALA A 7 1.01 -15.52 13.36
N ALA A 8 0.06 -16.35 13.75
CA ALA A 8 -0.90 -16.06 14.82
C ALA A 8 -0.19 -15.74 16.13
N ARG A 9 0.77 -16.57 16.57
CA ARG A 9 1.55 -16.30 17.79
C ARG A 9 2.25 -14.95 17.72
N LYS A 10 2.88 -14.63 16.60
CA LYS A 10 3.60 -13.35 16.45
C LYS A 10 2.66 -12.15 16.49
N THR A 11 1.50 -12.25 15.83
CA THR A 11 0.45 -11.23 15.89
C THR A 11 -0.06 -11.09 17.33
N PHE A 12 -0.64 -12.14 17.91
CA PHE A 12 -1.25 -12.08 19.26
C PHE A 12 -0.26 -11.75 20.39
N THR A 13 1.05 -11.96 20.21
CA THR A 13 2.07 -11.53 21.19
C THR A 13 2.52 -10.07 21.03
N GLY A 14 1.90 -9.29 20.13
CA GLY A 14 2.24 -7.89 19.89
C GLY A 14 3.54 -7.69 19.09
N ARG A 15 4.13 -8.76 18.55
CA ARG A 15 5.44 -8.74 17.87
C ARG A 15 5.33 -8.52 16.35
N ALA A 16 4.23 -7.93 15.91
CA ALA A 16 3.92 -7.64 14.51
C ALA A 16 3.52 -6.16 14.30
N PRO A 17 4.38 -5.19 14.68
CA PRO A 17 4.05 -3.77 14.60
C PRO A 17 3.67 -3.30 13.19
N TRP A 18 4.28 -3.83 12.13
CA TRP A 18 3.96 -3.44 10.76
C TRP A 18 2.58 -3.94 10.34
N THR A 19 2.20 -5.13 10.80
CA THR A 19 0.87 -5.71 10.57
C THR A 19 -0.22 -4.86 11.23
N TYR A 20 0.00 -4.40 12.46
CA TYR A 20 -0.94 -3.51 13.14
C TYR A 20 -1.04 -2.15 12.47
N LEU A 21 0.09 -1.58 12.08
CA LEU A 21 0.13 -0.32 11.35
C LEU A 21 -0.60 -0.45 10.01
N TYR A 22 -0.38 -1.55 9.27
CA TYR A 22 -1.07 -1.82 8.02
C TYR A 22 -2.59 -1.92 8.21
N LEU A 23 -3.03 -2.72 9.20
CA LEU A 23 -4.45 -2.87 9.54
C LEU A 23 -5.11 -1.52 9.86
N PHE A 24 -4.41 -0.63 10.54
CA PHE A 24 -4.89 0.72 10.84
C PHE A 24 -4.92 1.63 9.60
N LEU A 25 -3.89 1.56 8.75
CA LEU A 25 -3.75 2.44 7.59
C LEU A 25 -4.83 2.21 6.52
N ILE A 26 -5.36 0.99 6.39
CA ILE A 26 -6.42 0.67 5.42
C ILE A 26 -7.69 1.53 5.65
N PRO A 27 -8.36 1.47 6.81
CA PRO A 27 -9.54 2.30 7.07
C PRO A 27 -9.19 3.78 7.19
N PHE A 28 -8.00 4.12 7.71
CA PHE A 28 -7.54 5.50 7.78
C PHE A 28 -7.46 6.16 6.39
N ILE A 29 -6.84 5.50 5.41
CA ILE A 29 -6.71 6.05 4.06
C ILE A 29 -8.06 6.10 3.33
N ASN A 30 -8.92 5.09 3.49
CA ASN A 30 -10.24 5.13 2.88
C ASN A 30 -11.11 6.25 3.43
N TRP A 31 -11.06 6.47 4.75
CA TRP A 31 -11.70 7.65 5.36
C TRP A 31 -11.07 8.95 4.86
N ALA A 32 -9.74 9.02 4.76
CA ALA A 32 -9.03 10.22 4.31
C ALA A 32 -9.36 10.59 2.86
N TYR A 33 -9.57 9.61 1.97
CA TYR A 33 -10.02 9.86 0.59
C TYR A 33 -11.37 10.58 0.52
N ALA A 34 -12.23 10.41 1.52
CA ALA A 34 -13.53 11.08 1.61
C ALA A 34 -13.48 12.38 2.42
N ALA A 35 -12.63 12.45 3.44
CA ALA A 35 -12.63 13.54 4.41
C ALA A 35 -11.62 14.66 4.09
N VAL A 36 -10.53 14.35 3.38
CA VAL A 36 -9.47 15.32 3.11
C VAL A 36 -9.74 16.06 1.81
N PRO A 37 -9.73 17.42 1.82
CA PRO A 37 -9.92 18.20 0.61
C PRO A 37 -8.93 17.85 -0.49
N THR A 38 -9.43 17.80 -1.72
CA THR A 38 -8.65 17.59 -2.92
C THR A 38 -8.14 18.93 -3.47
N ILE A 39 -7.08 18.85 -4.26
CA ILE A 39 -6.51 19.95 -5.01
C ILE A 39 -6.94 19.76 -6.47
N PRO A 40 -7.48 20.81 -7.11
CA PRO A 40 -7.91 20.72 -8.49
C PRO A 40 -6.70 20.55 -9.43
N LEU A 41 -6.88 19.69 -10.41
CA LEU A 41 -5.98 19.42 -11.53
C LEU A 41 -6.67 19.76 -12.86
N PRO A 42 -5.94 19.78 -13.98
CA PRO A 42 -6.54 19.99 -15.30
C PRO A 42 -7.67 18.99 -15.61
N ASP A 43 -8.56 19.39 -16.53
CA ASP A 43 -9.69 18.58 -16.99
C ASP A 43 -10.64 18.12 -15.87
N HIS A 44 -10.88 19.00 -14.89
CA HIS A 44 -11.71 18.72 -13.70
C HIS A 44 -11.17 17.57 -12.82
N GLY A 45 -9.89 17.25 -12.94
CA GLY A 45 -9.25 16.25 -12.11
C GLY A 45 -9.13 16.71 -10.66
N GLU A 46 -9.10 15.76 -9.74
CA GLU A 46 -8.90 16.02 -8.32
C GLU A 46 -7.80 15.12 -7.76
N TRP A 47 -6.86 15.72 -7.04
CA TRP A 47 -5.76 14.99 -6.40
C TRP A 47 -5.70 15.29 -4.91
N THR A 48 -5.52 14.25 -4.10
CA THR A 48 -5.34 14.40 -2.66
C THR A 48 -3.85 14.28 -2.28
N PRO A 49 -3.31 15.19 -1.46
CA PRO A 49 -1.97 15.05 -0.88
C PRO A 49 -1.75 13.75 -0.11
N LEU A 50 -2.83 13.15 0.39
CA LEU A 50 -2.79 11.85 1.08
C LEU A 50 -2.35 10.70 0.18
N ALA A 51 -2.35 10.88 -1.15
CA ALA A 51 -1.78 9.91 -2.08
C ALA A 51 -0.30 9.60 -1.80
N ILE A 52 0.46 10.54 -1.22
CA ILE A 52 1.83 10.29 -0.75
C ILE A 52 1.82 9.29 0.41
N VAL A 53 0.91 9.48 1.38
CA VAL A 53 0.74 8.56 2.51
C VAL A 53 0.27 7.19 2.03
N THR A 54 -0.64 7.13 1.06
CA THR A 54 -1.04 5.88 0.40
C THR A 54 0.17 5.15 -0.22
N GLY A 55 1.16 5.87 -0.74
CA GLY A 55 2.42 5.29 -1.20
C GLY A 55 3.20 4.61 -0.08
N LEU A 56 3.26 5.26 1.09
CA LEU A 56 3.89 4.68 2.28
C LEU A 56 3.14 3.43 2.77
N VAL A 57 1.82 3.34 2.56
CA VAL A 57 1.05 2.11 2.86
C VAL A 57 1.57 0.92 2.06
N LEU A 58 1.95 1.09 0.79
CA LEU A 58 2.54 0.01 -0.02
C LEU A 58 3.82 -0.55 0.64
N VAL A 59 4.66 0.35 1.16
CA VAL A 59 5.89 -0.06 1.85
C VAL A 59 5.60 -0.70 3.21
N VAL A 60 4.62 -0.19 3.96
CA VAL A 60 4.20 -0.79 5.24
C VAL A 60 3.62 -2.19 5.03
N ARG A 61 2.83 -2.38 3.96
CA ARG A 61 2.31 -3.69 3.55
C ARG A 61 3.44 -4.68 3.28
N ASP A 62 4.47 -4.28 2.53
CA ASP A 62 5.64 -5.12 2.28
C ASP A 62 6.32 -5.58 3.59
N PHE A 63 6.40 -4.69 4.59
CA PHE A 63 6.93 -5.04 5.91
C PHE A 63 6.00 -5.94 6.71
N ALA A 64 4.69 -5.69 6.68
CA ALA A 64 3.68 -6.55 7.29
C ALA A 64 3.71 -7.96 6.67
N GLN A 65 3.82 -8.08 5.35
CA GLN A 65 3.97 -9.36 4.67
C GLN A 65 5.22 -10.11 5.13
N ARG A 66 6.32 -9.43 5.46
CA ARG A 66 7.49 -10.09 6.06
C ARG A 66 7.24 -10.57 7.48
N GLU A 67 6.31 -9.95 8.20
CA GLU A 67 5.99 -10.36 9.55
C GLU A 67 5.14 -11.63 9.59
N ILE A 68 4.14 -11.73 8.71
CA ILE A 68 3.09 -12.76 8.77
C ILE A 68 2.96 -13.60 7.48
N GLY A 69 3.70 -13.29 6.42
CA GLY A 69 3.70 -14.06 5.17
C GLY A 69 2.42 -13.89 4.36
N HIS A 70 1.87 -15.00 3.83
CA HIS A 70 0.64 -14.99 3.04
C HIS A 70 -0.62 -14.67 3.88
N TRP A 71 -0.50 -14.65 5.21
CA TRP A 71 -1.61 -14.26 6.10
C TRP A 71 -1.95 -12.77 6.03
N ILE A 72 -1.24 -11.99 5.22
CA ILE A 72 -1.47 -10.56 4.98
C ILE A 72 -2.87 -10.25 4.43
N PHE A 73 -3.53 -11.21 3.79
CA PHE A 73 -4.92 -11.07 3.38
C PHE A 73 -5.90 -10.96 4.56
N ILE A 74 -5.57 -11.48 5.76
CA ILE A 74 -6.42 -11.34 6.95
C ILE A 74 -6.53 -9.87 7.40
N PRO A 75 -5.44 -9.15 7.73
CA PRO A 75 -5.54 -7.74 8.09
C PRO A 75 -6.08 -6.89 6.94
N LEU A 76 -5.83 -7.26 5.68
CA LEU A 76 -6.48 -6.62 4.53
C LEU A 76 -8.01 -6.72 4.63
N MET A 77 -8.54 -7.93 4.77
CA MET A 77 -9.99 -8.16 4.86
C MET A 77 -10.63 -7.47 6.08
N ILE A 78 -9.97 -7.53 7.24
CA ILE A 78 -10.45 -6.84 8.45
C ILE A 78 -10.44 -5.32 8.24
N GLY A 79 -9.34 -4.77 7.70
CA GLY A 79 -9.20 -3.35 7.41
C GLY A 79 -10.29 -2.86 6.44
N LEU A 80 -10.54 -3.60 5.36
CA LEU A 80 -11.60 -3.29 4.40
C LEU A 80 -13.00 -3.36 5.02
N ALA A 81 -13.27 -4.37 5.87
CA ALA A 81 -14.53 -4.48 6.59
C ALA A 81 -14.79 -3.27 7.52
N ILE A 82 -13.73 -2.75 8.14
CA ILE A 82 -13.80 -1.50 8.92
C ILE A 82 -14.02 -0.30 7.99
N SER A 83 -13.34 -0.25 6.84
CA SER A 83 -13.48 0.83 5.86
C SER A 83 -14.91 1.04 5.39
N PHE A 84 -15.69 -0.03 5.21
CA PHE A 84 -17.12 0.08 4.84
C PHE A 84 -17.98 0.82 5.88
N LYS A 85 -17.51 0.96 7.12
CA LYS A 85 -18.17 1.76 8.16
C LYS A 85 -17.64 3.20 8.25
N MET A 86 -16.44 3.46 7.74
CA MET A 86 -15.73 4.73 7.92
C MET A 86 -15.71 5.60 6.67
N ALA A 87 -15.91 5.00 5.49
CA ALA A 87 -15.85 5.68 4.20
C ALA A 87 -17.13 5.38 3.38
N PRO A 88 -17.45 6.22 2.37
CA PRO A 88 -18.48 5.92 1.39
C PRO A 88 -18.28 4.53 0.77
N ALA A 89 -19.37 3.81 0.54
CA ALA A 89 -19.33 2.42 0.09
C ALA A 89 -18.64 2.28 -1.28
N GLU A 90 -18.75 3.30 -2.13
CA GLU A 90 -18.15 3.39 -3.45
C GLU A 90 -16.62 3.44 -3.36
N ILE A 91 -16.09 4.26 -2.46
CA ILE A 91 -14.64 4.38 -2.19
C ILE A 91 -14.13 3.10 -1.54
N ALA A 92 -14.84 2.57 -0.54
CA ALA A 92 -14.46 1.35 0.14
C ALA A 92 -14.42 0.14 -0.81
N MET A 93 -15.40 0.04 -1.73
CA MET A 93 -15.45 -1.02 -2.75
C MET A 93 -14.32 -0.87 -3.77
N ALA A 94 -14.09 0.35 -4.28
CA ALA A 94 -12.98 0.60 -5.20
C ALA A 94 -11.63 0.24 -4.56
N SER A 95 -11.40 0.63 -3.31
CA SER A 95 -10.21 0.25 -2.54
C SER A 95 -10.14 -1.25 -2.28
N ALA A 96 -11.25 -1.93 -2.03
CA ALA A 96 -11.24 -3.39 -1.81
C ALA A 96 -10.70 -4.14 -3.03
N VAL A 97 -11.15 -3.77 -4.22
CA VAL A 97 -10.66 -4.37 -5.47
C VAL A 97 -9.21 -3.96 -5.76
N ALA A 98 -8.89 -2.67 -5.62
CA ALA A 98 -7.53 -2.16 -5.84
C ALA A 98 -6.51 -2.80 -4.90
N PHE A 99 -6.79 -2.78 -3.59
CA PHE A 99 -5.91 -3.36 -2.58
C PHE A 99 -5.82 -4.87 -2.72
N GLY A 100 -6.93 -5.57 -3.03
CA GLY A 100 -6.90 -7.02 -3.24
C GLY A 100 -6.01 -7.44 -4.41
N ILE A 101 -6.12 -6.75 -5.55
CA ILE A 101 -5.28 -7.03 -6.72
C ILE A 101 -3.83 -6.63 -6.45
N SER A 102 -3.58 -5.44 -5.92
CA SER A 102 -2.22 -4.96 -5.66
C SER A 102 -1.51 -5.79 -4.59
N GLU A 103 -2.21 -6.21 -3.53
CA GLU A 103 -1.71 -7.14 -2.50
C GLU A 103 -1.32 -8.49 -3.10
N THR A 104 -2.11 -9.02 -4.04
CA THR A 104 -1.80 -10.29 -4.69
C THR A 104 -0.51 -10.20 -5.50
N ILE A 105 -0.30 -9.08 -6.20
CA ILE A 105 0.90 -8.84 -6.99
C ILE A 105 2.12 -8.64 -6.09
N ASP A 106 2.02 -7.80 -5.07
CA ASP A 106 3.09 -7.58 -4.10
C ASP A 106 3.45 -8.90 -3.42
N TRP A 107 2.44 -9.68 -3.02
CA TRP A 107 2.64 -10.99 -2.44
C TRP A 107 3.45 -11.91 -3.35
N ALA A 108 3.10 -11.97 -4.64
CA ALA A 108 3.82 -12.75 -5.63
C ALA A 108 5.26 -12.25 -5.80
N LEU A 109 5.46 -10.94 -5.96
CA LEU A 109 6.79 -10.33 -6.10
C LEU A 109 7.67 -10.64 -4.88
N PHE A 110 7.15 -10.47 -3.66
CA PHE A 110 7.90 -10.74 -2.44
C PHE A 110 8.20 -12.21 -2.19
N THR A 111 7.30 -13.10 -2.64
CA THR A 111 7.44 -14.55 -2.47
C THR A 111 8.44 -15.13 -3.46
N PHE A 112 8.40 -14.70 -4.72
CA PHE A 112 9.20 -15.31 -5.79
C PHE A 112 10.51 -14.57 -6.08
N LEU A 113 10.60 -13.25 -5.89
CA LEU A 113 11.83 -12.52 -6.15
C LEU A 113 12.84 -12.69 -5.01
N LYS A 114 14.01 -13.24 -5.35
CA LYS A 114 15.15 -13.42 -4.43
C LYS A 114 16.13 -12.23 -4.49
N LEU A 115 15.63 -11.02 -4.24
CA LEU A 115 16.44 -9.79 -4.27
C LEU A 115 16.74 -9.26 -2.85
N PRO A 116 17.67 -8.31 -2.68
CA PRO A 116 17.79 -7.53 -1.44
C PRO A 116 16.48 -6.85 -1.09
N LEU A 117 16.24 -6.61 0.20
CA LEU A 117 14.99 -6.08 0.71
C LEU A 117 14.64 -4.72 0.07
N SER A 118 15.61 -3.80 0.01
CA SER A 118 15.43 -2.49 -0.62
C SER A 118 14.89 -2.59 -2.05
N LYS A 119 15.44 -3.52 -2.85
CA LYS A 119 15.01 -3.75 -4.24
C LYS A 119 13.62 -4.36 -4.33
N ARG A 120 13.27 -5.30 -3.43
CA ARG A 120 11.92 -5.89 -3.42
C ARG A 120 10.86 -4.83 -3.12
N VAL A 121 11.08 -4.02 -2.08
CA VAL A 121 10.16 -2.92 -1.71
C VAL A 121 10.01 -1.95 -2.88
N PHE A 122 11.12 -1.57 -3.52
CA PHE A 122 11.06 -0.66 -4.66
C PHE A 122 10.30 -1.22 -5.85
N ILE A 123 10.55 -2.49 -6.23
CA ILE A 123 9.87 -3.13 -7.36
C ILE A 123 8.37 -3.35 -7.05
N SER A 124 8.06 -3.78 -5.83
CA SER A 124 6.68 -3.94 -5.33
C SER A 124 5.92 -2.64 -5.47
N ALA A 125 6.44 -1.54 -4.91
CA ALA A 125 5.84 -0.22 -5.06
C ALA A 125 5.76 0.27 -6.51
N ALA A 126 6.79 0.03 -7.33
CA ALA A 126 6.84 0.47 -8.72
C ALA A 126 5.77 -0.18 -9.60
N VAL A 127 5.41 -1.43 -9.30
CA VAL A 127 4.38 -2.19 -10.00
C VAL A 127 3.01 -1.99 -9.33
N GLY A 128 2.97 -2.09 -8.01
CA GLY A 128 1.77 -1.97 -7.18
C GLY A 128 1.12 -0.60 -7.31
N SER A 129 1.87 0.50 -7.28
CA SER A 129 1.30 1.86 -7.34
C SER A 129 0.49 2.13 -8.62
N PRO A 130 1.01 1.88 -9.84
CA PRO A 130 0.22 2.02 -11.07
C PRO A 130 -1.03 1.15 -11.08
N ILE A 131 -0.92 -0.12 -10.69
CA ILE A 131 -2.03 -1.07 -10.74
C ILE A 131 -3.11 -0.68 -9.73
N ASP A 132 -2.70 -0.44 -8.49
CA ASP A 132 -3.56 -0.02 -7.39
C ASP A 132 -4.35 1.24 -7.75
N THR A 133 -3.64 2.27 -8.24
CA THR A 133 -4.27 3.54 -8.60
C THR A 133 -5.20 3.38 -9.79
N THR A 134 -4.77 2.70 -10.84
CA THR A 134 -5.58 2.54 -12.06
C THR A 134 -6.85 1.75 -11.76
N VAL A 135 -6.72 0.63 -11.04
CA VAL A 135 -7.87 -0.20 -10.64
C VAL A 135 -8.81 0.61 -9.73
N PHE A 136 -8.28 1.37 -8.77
CA PHE A 136 -9.09 2.21 -7.89
C PHE A 136 -9.94 3.20 -8.69
N TYR A 137 -9.32 3.99 -9.58
CA TYR A 137 -10.04 4.99 -10.37
C TYR A 137 -11.01 4.35 -11.37
N LEU A 138 -10.67 3.22 -12.00
CA LEU A 138 -11.58 2.50 -12.89
C LEU A 138 -12.80 1.97 -12.14
N MET A 139 -12.61 1.39 -10.95
CA MET A 139 -13.70 0.89 -10.13
C MET A 139 -14.56 2.03 -9.58
N ALA A 140 -13.93 3.09 -9.07
CA ALA A 140 -14.63 4.24 -8.53
C ALA A 140 -15.45 4.96 -9.62
N ALA A 141 -14.97 5.00 -10.86
CA ALA A 141 -15.69 5.60 -11.99
C ALA A 141 -17.02 4.92 -12.33
N THR A 142 -17.23 3.68 -11.89
CA THR A 142 -18.51 2.99 -12.07
C THR A 142 -19.60 3.51 -11.13
N ALA A 143 -19.23 4.20 -10.05
CA ALA A 143 -20.15 4.65 -9.01
C ALA A 143 -20.08 6.17 -8.73
N ILE A 144 -18.95 6.82 -9.04
CA ILE A 144 -18.70 8.25 -8.80
C ILE A 144 -18.49 8.94 -10.15
N PRO A 145 -19.51 9.64 -10.68
CA PRO A 145 -19.40 10.35 -11.95
C PRO A 145 -18.28 11.38 -11.94
N GLY A 146 -17.45 11.41 -12.99
CA GLY A 146 -16.39 12.40 -13.15
C GLY A 146 -15.09 12.13 -12.37
N ILE A 147 -15.02 11.06 -11.55
CA ILE A 147 -13.79 10.76 -10.78
C ILE A 147 -12.62 10.29 -11.67
N PHE A 148 -12.91 9.70 -12.84
CA PHE A 148 -11.88 9.23 -13.75
C PHE A 148 -11.21 10.40 -14.46
N ASN A 149 -9.94 10.64 -14.14
CA ASN A 149 -9.14 11.68 -14.77
C ASN A 149 -7.67 11.24 -14.86
N ILE A 150 -7.07 11.39 -16.04
CA ILE A 150 -5.71 10.92 -16.31
C ILE A 150 -4.64 11.70 -15.52
N TRP A 151 -4.86 12.99 -15.26
CA TRP A 151 -3.98 13.82 -14.43
C TRP A 151 -4.06 13.38 -12.96
N ALA A 152 -5.26 13.08 -12.45
CA ALA A 152 -5.46 12.57 -11.10
C ALA A 152 -4.79 11.20 -10.90
N ILE A 153 -4.94 10.29 -11.87
CA ILE A 153 -4.26 8.99 -11.87
C ILE A 153 -2.74 9.18 -11.89
N GLY A 154 -2.22 9.98 -12.83
CA GLY A 154 -0.78 10.22 -12.96
C GLY A 154 -0.18 10.87 -11.71
N ALA A 155 -0.82 11.92 -11.19
CA ALA A 155 -0.39 12.59 -9.96
C ALA A 155 -0.41 11.64 -8.75
N SER A 156 -1.44 10.80 -8.64
CA SER A 156 -1.56 9.81 -7.57
C SER A 156 -0.46 8.73 -7.65
N ILE A 157 -0.18 8.21 -8.85
CA ILE A 157 0.91 7.24 -9.07
C ILE A 157 2.25 7.86 -8.68
N LEU A 158 2.55 9.06 -9.18
CA LEU A 158 3.80 9.77 -8.87
C LEU A 158 3.93 10.04 -7.36
N SER A 159 2.86 10.48 -6.72
CA SER A 159 2.83 10.74 -5.27
C SER A 159 3.17 9.49 -4.46
N LYS A 160 2.57 8.35 -4.83
CA LYS A 160 2.84 7.07 -4.17
C LYS A 160 4.30 6.66 -4.37
N LEU A 161 4.81 6.80 -5.60
CA LEU A 161 6.20 6.45 -5.94
C LEU A 161 7.23 7.34 -5.23
N VAL A 162 6.94 8.64 -5.05
CA VAL A 162 7.83 9.55 -4.30
C VAL A 162 8.01 9.05 -2.87
N GLY A 163 6.92 8.70 -2.17
CA GLY A 163 7.00 8.11 -0.83
C GLY A 163 7.85 6.84 -0.80
N CYS A 164 7.67 5.97 -1.79
CA CYS A 164 8.43 4.71 -1.91
C CYS A 164 9.92 4.92 -2.22
N VAL A 165 10.25 5.86 -3.10
CA VAL A 165 11.63 6.21 -3.45
C VAL A 165 12.39 6.71 -2.22
N ILE A 166 11.76 7.55 -1.39
CA ILE A 166 12.38 8.03 -0.14
C ILE A 166 12.73 6.84 0.76
N VAL A 167 11.79 5.91 0.99
CA VAL A 167 12.06 4.75 1.83
C VAL A 167 13.13 3.83 1.22
N TYR A 168 13.08 3.60 -0.09
CA TYR A 168 14.09 2.82 -0.80
C TYR A 168 15.50 3.39 -0.63
N LEU A 169 15.67 4.71 -0.80
CA LEU A 169 16.98 5.36 -0.65
C LEU A 169 17.52 5.23 0.78
N LEU A 170 16.66 5.39 1.79
CA LEU A 170 17.03 5.20 3.20
C LEU A 170 17.48 3.75 3.46
N MET A 171 16.74 2.77 2.94
CA MET A 171 17.06 1.35 3.11
C MET A 171 18.35 0.96 2.40
N LYS A 172 18.52 1.40 1.15
CA LYS A 172 19.72 1.14 0.35
C LYS A 172 20.97 1.70 1.02
N ASN A 173 20.88 2.90 1.60
CA ASN A 173 21.99 3.50 2.33
C ASN A 173 22.35 2.72 3.60
N ARG A 174 21.36 2.17 4.31
CA ARG A 174 21.59 1.31 5.48
C ARG A 174 22.23 -0.04 5.08
N GLU A 175 21.75 -0.66 4.01
CA GLU A 175 22.32 -1.90 3.47
C GLU A 175 23.79 -1.70 3.07
N LYS A 176 24.12 -0.58 2.39
CA LYS A 176 25.50 -0.22 2.05
C LYS A 176 26.39 -0.04 3.29
N LYS A 177 25.92 0.69 4.30
CA LYS A 177 26.67 0.90 5.55
C LYS A 177 26.93 -0.42 6.28
N ALA A 178 25.94 -1.31 6.32
CA ALA A 178 26.09 -2.63 6.93
C ALA A 178 27.09 -3.51 6.18
N ALA A 179 27.08 -3.48 4.84
CA ALA A 179 28.05 -4.22 4.03
C ALA A 179 29.49 -3.72 4.23
N LEU A 180 29.70 -2.40 4.33
CA LEU A 180 31.00 -1.82 4.63
C LEU A 180 31.51 -2.21 6.02
N ALA A 181 30.63 -2.19 7.04
CA ALA A 181 30.98 -2.58 8.39
C ALA A 181 31.28 -4.08 8.55
N ALA A 182 30.70 -4.94 7.69
CA ALA A 182 30.96 -6.38 7.71
C ALA A 182 32.25 -6.78 6.94
N GLY A 183 32.80 -5.88 6.14
CA GLY A 183 34.05 -6.07 5.40
C GLY A 183 35.27 -5.36 6.00
N ALA A 184 35.09 -4.65 7.12
CA ALA A 184 36.13 -4.02 7.93
C ALA A 184 36.40 -4.85 9.18
#